data_AF-A0A8E6B854-F1
#
_entry.id   AF-A0A8E6B854-F1
#
_cell.length_a   1.000
_cell.length_b   1.000
_cell.length_c   1.000
_cell.angle_alpha   90.00
_cell.angle_beta   90.00
_cell.angle_gamma   90.00
#
_symmetry.space_group_name_H-M   'P 1'
#
loop_
_entity.id
_entity.type
_entity.pdbx_description
1 polymer ?
#
loop_
_entity_poly.entity_id
_entity_poly.type
_entity_poly.pdbx_seq_one_letter_code
_entity_poly.pdbx_strand_id
1 'polypeptide(L)'
;MNNTALFRRGVVLPLNDQAEENLRCNHIDKSAEVRYLPIQSEELFNDLCSQGLFHEINRRCGSFITDKESELVEAALIPSLLVSVDFILQKGIVEEENVSNFLKDLRYLTTQAYDLNRPLIFVL
;
A
#
# COMPACT_ATOMS: atom_id res chain seq x y z
N MET A 1 17.08 -1.57 -16.14
CA MET A 1 15.76 -1.11 -16.61
C MET A 1 14.80 -1.24 -15.44
N ASN A 2 14.18 -0.16 -15.00
CA ASN A 2 13.27 -0.15 -13.85
C ASN A 2 11.98 -0.90 -14.19
N ASN A 3 11.75 -2.06 -13.54
CA ASN A 3 10.58 -2.93 -13.74
C ASN A 3 9.36 -2.56 -12.86
N THR A 4 9.39 -1.40 -12.19
CA THR A 4 8.25 -0.83 -11.44
C THR A 4 6.98 -0.65 -12.29
N ALA A 5 7.06 -0.77 -13.61
CA ALA A 5 5.93 -0.69 -14.52
C ALA A 5 4.86 -1.78 -14.31
N LEU A 6 5.21 -2.96 -13.78
CA LEU A 6 4.27 -4.08 -13.61
C LEU A 6 3.26 -3.87 -12.47
N PHE A 7 3.68 -3.18 -11.41
CA PHE A 7 2.89 -2.94 -10.20
C PHE A 7 2.68 -1.45 -9.94
N ARG A 8 2.75 -0.64 -11.00
CA ARG A 8 2.61 0.81 -10.91
C ARG A 8 1.21 1.18 -10.47
N ARG A 9 1.11 2.15 -9.56
CA ARG A 9 -0.12 2.64 -8.92
C ARG A 9 -0.82 1.55 -8.11
N GLY A 10 -0.23 1.16 -6.99
CA GLY A 10 -0.86 0.25 -6.03
C GLY A 10 0.01 -0.10 -4.83
N VAL A 11 -0.42 -1.14 -4.11
CA VAL A 11 0.23 -1.64 -2.90
C VAL A 11 0.57 -3.11 -3.08
N VAL A 12 1.81 -3.48 -2.75
CA VAL A 12 2.36 -4.82 -2.95
C VAL A 12 2.70 -5.45 -1.60
N LEU A 13 2.28 -6.71 -1.42
CA LEU A 13 2.65 -7.57 -0.30
C LEU A 13 3.49 -8.75 -0.83
N PRO A 14 4.77 -8.89 -0.44
CA PRO A 14 5.52 -10.13 -0.70
C PRO A 14 4.96 -11.31 0.09
N LEU A 15 4.86 -12.48 -0.55
CA LEU A 15 4.38 -13.71 0.10
C LEU A 15 5.50 -14.64 0.57
N ASN A 16 6.74 -14.39 0.15
CA ASN A 16 7.91 -15.14 0.57
C ASN A 16 9.17 -14.25 0.63
N ASP A 17 10.26 -14.78 1.21
CA ASP A 17 11.51 -14.03 1.41
C ASP A 17 12.13 -13.56 0.09
N GLN A 18 12.07 -14.40 -0.95
CA GLN A 18 12.61 -14.06 -2.26
C GLN A 18 11.87 -12.89 -2.89
N ALA A 19 10.54 -12.86 -2.77
CA ALA A 19 9.71 -11.78 -3.28
C ALA A 19 9.99 -10.47 -2.53
N GLU A 20 10.20 -10.53 -1.21
CA GLU A 20 10.59 -9.36 -0.42
C GLU A 20 11.94 -8.79 -0.86
N GLU A 21 12.97 -9.65 -0.95
CA GLU A 21 14.31 -9.26 -1.39
C GLU A 21 14.28 -8.64 -2.80
N ASN A 22 13.54 -9.30 -3.70
CA ASN A 22 13.30 -8.83 -5.06
C ASN A 22 12.69 -7.42 -5.08
N LEU A 23 11.65 -7.18 -4.28
CA LEU A 23 11.00 -5.89 -4.22
C LEU A 23 11.93 -4.81 -3.63
N ARG A 24 12.68 -5.11 -2.57
CA ARG A 24 13.67 -4.19 -1.98
C ARG A 24 14.75 -3.79 -2.98
N CYS A 25 15.14 -4.72 -3.86
CA CYS A 25 16.12 -4.49 -4.92
C CYS A 25 15.53 -3.86 -6.20
N ASN A 26 14.25 -3.45 -6.20
CA ASN A 26 13.52 -3.01 -7.40
C ASN A 26 13.54 -4.03 -8.55
N HIS A 27 13.73 -5.31 -8.23
CA HIS A 27 13.76 -6.42 -9.17
C HIS A 27 12.44 -7.15 -9.16
N ILE A 28 11.47 -6.66 -9.93
CA ILE A 28 10.16 -7.28 -9.98
C ILE A 28 9.96 -8.00 -11.32
N ASP A 29 9.73 -9.30 -11.25
CA ASP A 29 9.36 -10.13 -12.40
C ASP A 29 7.95 -10.73 -12.22
N LYS A 30 7.43 -11.34 -13.28
CA LYS A 30 6.09 -11.97 -13.28
C LYS A 30 6.01 -13.23 -12.40
N SER A 31 7.15 -13.76 -11.95
CA SER A 31 7.22 -14.93 -11.07
C SER A 31 7.28 -14.56 -9.59
N ALA A 32 7.36 -13.27 -9.25
CA ALA A 32 7.33 -12.83 -7.87
C ALA A 32 6.00 -13.24 -7.21
N GLU A 33 6.08 -14.02 -6.14
CA GLU A 33 4.92 -14.40 -5.34
C GLU A 33 4.48 -13.20 -4.49
N VAL A 34 3.58 -12.40 -5.05
CA VAL A 34 3.08 -11.17 -4.42
C VAL A 34 1.56 -11.12 -4.47
N ARG A 35 0.97 -10.41 -3.49
CA ARG A 35 -0.39 -9.88 -3.62
C ARG A 35 -0.30 -8.41 -3.99
N TYR A 36 -1.14 -8.01 -4.95
CA TYR A 36 -1.17 -6.66 -5.46
C TYR A 36 -2.57 -6.07 -5.34
N LEU A 37 -2.65 -4.89 -4.73
CA LEU A 37 -3.85 -4.07 -4.66
C LEU A 37 -3.66 -2.86 -5.58
N PRO A 38 -4.27 -2.85 -6.78
CA PRO A 38 -4.14 -1.74 -7.72
C PRO A 38 -4.98 -0.53 -7.30
N ILE A 39 -4.43 0.66 -7.54
CA ILE A 39 -5.18 1.92 -7.64
C ILE A 39 -5.59 2.07 -9.11
N GLN A 40 -6.85 1.75 -9.38
CA GLN A 40 -7.35 1.49 -10.74
C GLN A 40 -7.47 2.73 -11.63
N SER A 41 -7.54 3.93 -11.05
CA SER A 41 -7.71 5.17 -11.79
C SER A 41 -6.98 6.34 -11.12
N GLU A 42 -6.73 7.39 -11.90
CA GLU A 42 -6.20 8.65 -11.38
C GLU A 42 -7.19 9.37 -10.46
N GLU A 43 -8.48 9.24 -10.75
CA GLU A 43 -9.57 9.72 -9.90
C GLU A 43 -9.47 9.09 -8.50
N LEU A 44 -9.46 7.76 -8.41
CA LEU A 44 -9.29 7.04 -7.14
C LEU A 44 -8.02 7.48 -6.41
N PHE A 45 -6.91 7.66 -7.12
CA PHE A 45 -5.68 8.16 -6.51
C PHE A 45 -5.87 9.55 -5.88
N ASN A 46 -6.47 10.48 -6.62
CA ASN A 46 -6.73 11.84 -6.16
C ASN A 46 -7.70 11.84 -4.97
N ASP A 47 -8.69 10.95 -4.96
CA ASP A 47 -9.64 10.83 -3.86
C ASP A 47 -8.98 10.26 -2.61
N LEU A 48 -8.11 9.25 -2.74
CA LEU A 48 -7.31 8.74 -1.62
C LEU A 48 -6.39 9.83 -1.04
N CYS A 49 -5.82 10.68 -1.91
CA CYS A 49 -5.03 11.84 -1.50
C CYS A 49 -5.89 12.89 -0.77
N SER A 50 -7.06 13.23 -1.31
CA SER A 50 -7.94 14.26 -0.74
C SER A 50 -8.51 13.86 0.61
N GLN A 51 -8.75 12.56 0.82
CA GLN A 51 -9.13 11.97 2.10
C GLN A 51 -7.98 11.95 3.12
N GLY A 52 -6.75 12.24 2.68
CA GLY A 52 -5.56 12.32 3.52
C GLY A 52 -4.97 10.96 3.90
N LEU A 53 -5.26 9.90 3.14
CA LEU A 53 -4.78 8.54 3.44
C LEU A 53 -3.25 8.50 3.56
N PHE A 54 -2.55 8.93 2.51
CA PHE A 54 -1.09 8.87 2.48
C PHE A 54 -0.44 9.79 3.52
N HIS A 55 -1.06 10.94 3.80
CA HIS A 55 -0.61 11.82 4.87
C HIS A 55 -0.69 11.14 6.24
N GLU A 56 -1.80 10.46 6.53
CA GLU A 56 -1.97 9.76 7.80
C GLU A 56 -1.00 8.59 7.95
N ILE A 57 -0.78 7.81 6.88
CA ILE A 57 0.22 6.73 6.88
C ILE A 57 1.62 7.29 7.14
N ASN A 58 2.03 8.33 6.41
CA ASN A 58 3.34 8.99 6.60
C ASN A 58 3.52 9.49 8.04
N ARG A 59 2.49 10.10 8.61
CA ARG A 59 2.51 10.61 9.99
C ARG A 59 2.72 9.49 11.02
N ARG A 60 2.10 8.33 10.83
CA ARG A 60 2.16 7.22 11.81
C ARG A 60 3.31 6.24 11.60
N CYS A 61 3.72 6.04 10.36
CA CYS A 61 4.78 5.11 10.00
C CYS A 61 6.14 5.81 9.90
N GLY A 62 6.19 7.15 9.87
CA GLY A 62 7.41 7.87 9.56
C GLY A 62 7.89 7.65 8.12
N SER A 63 6.97 7.25 7.23
CA SER A 63 7.24 6.98 5.82
C SER A 63 7.14 8.24 4.97
N PHE A 64 7.63 8.15 3.73
CA PHE A 64 7.59 9.21 2.72
C PHE A 64 6.86 8.75 1.46
N ILE A 65 5.65 8.22 1.61
CA ILE A 65 4.80 7.83 0.49
C ILE A 65 4.46 9.08 -0.32
N THR A 66 4.86 9.09 -1.59
CA THR A 66 4.61 10.16 -2.57
C THR A 66 4.22 9.58 -3.93
N ASP A 67 3.77 10.42 -4.86
CA ASP A 67 3.42 10.06 -6.24
C ASP A 67 4.64 9.86 -7.18
N LYS A 68 5.86 9.95 -6.65
CA LYS A 68 7.11 9.94 -7.44
C LYS A 68 8.00 8.74 -7.15
N GLU A 69 7.91 8.19 -5.96
CA GLU A 69 8.83 7.17 -5.47
C GLU A 69 8.06 6.03 -4.82
N SER A 70 8.58 4.82 -4.98
CA SER A 70 8.10 3.68 -4.22
C SER A 70 8.56 3.80 -2.79
N GLU A 71 7.69 3.49 -1.84
CA GLU A 71 8.00 3.56 -0.42
C GLU A 71 7.67 2.24 0.27
N LEU A 72 8.60 1.77 1.10
CA LEU A 72 8.46 0.53 1.85
C LEU A 72 8.07 0.84 3.29
N VAL A 73 6.94 0.27 3.73
CA VAL A 73 6.52 0.29 5.13
C VAL A 73 6.94 -1.03 5.77
N GLU A 74 7.91 -0.96 6.68
CA GLU A 74 8.49 -2.12 7.34
C GLU A 74 7.46 -2.93 8.15
N ALA A 75 7.68 -4.24 8.28
CA ALA A 75 6.79 -5.15 9.02
C ALA A 75 6.45 -4.65 10.44
N ALA A 76 7.44 -4.05 11.13
CA ALA A 76 7.27 -3.47 12.46
C ALA A 76 6.28 -2.28 12.52
N LEU A 77 6.03 -1.63 11.38
CA LEU A 77 5.15 -0.46 11.26
C LEU A 77 3.75 -0.82 10.73
N ILE A 78 3.54 -2.06 10.30
CA ILE A 78 2.23 -2.53 9.80
C ILE A 78 1.08 -2.32 10.81
N PRO A 79 1.26 -2.51 12.13
CA PRO A 79 0.22 -2.15 13.09
C PRO A 79 -0.18 -0.68 13.02
N SER A 80 0.79 0.22 12.88
CA SER A 80 0.55 1.67 12.74
C SER A 80 -0.13 2.01 11.41
N LEU A 81 0.19 1.27 10.35
CA LEU A 81 -0.48 1.41 9.06
C LEU A 81 -1.94 0.97 9.15
N LEU A 82 -2.23 -0.14 9.82
CA LEU A 82 -3.60 -0.61 10.03
C LEU A 82 -4.45 0.42 10.77
N VAL A 83 -3.89 1.05 11.81
CA VAL A 83 -4.56 2.16 12.53
C VAL A 83 -4.81 3.35 11.60
N SER A 84 -3.89 3.65 10.68
CA SER A 84 -4.07 4.72 9.69
C SER A 84 -5.26 4.43 8.77
N VAL A 85 -5.35 3.20 8.24
CA VAL A 85 -6.45 2.78 7.36
C VAL A 85 -7.78 2.79 8.11
N ASP A 86 -7.81 2.25 9.33
CA ASP A 86 -9.01 2.25 10.18
C ASP A 86 -9.48 3.67 10.51
N PHE A 87 -8.55 4.59 10.77
CA PHE A 87 -8.88 5.99 11.03
C PHE A 87 -9.57 6.65 9.82
N ILE A 88 -9.07 6.42 8.60
CA ILE A 88 -9.68 6.98 7.38
C ILE A 88 -11.06 6.34 7.13
N LEU A 89 -11.20 5.03 7.32
CA LEU A 89 -12.50 4.34 7.22
C LEU A 89 -13.54 4.89 8.21
N GLN A 90 -13.13 5.18 9.44
CA GLN A 90 -14.02 5.67 10.50
C GLN A 90 -14.40 7.15 10.36
N LYS A 91 -13.62 7.93 9.60
CA LYS A 91 -13.87 9.37 9.42
C LYS A 91 -15.22 9.67 8.77
N GLY A 92 -15.87 8.70 8.14
CA GLY A 92 -17.24 8.83 7.61
C GLY A 92 -17.38 9.76 6.39
N ILE A 93 -16.27 10.26 5.84
CA ILE A 93 -16.23 11.12 4.64
C ILE A 93 -16.04 10.28 3.36
N VAL A 94 -16.00 8.94 3.51
CA VAL A 94 -15.91 8.01 2.39
C VAL A 94 -17.31 7.79 1.81
N GLU A 95 -17.87 8.84 1.21
CA GLU A 95 -19.17 8.78 0.52
C GLU A 95 -19.06 8.00 -0.81
N GLU A 96 -17.84 7.90 -1.33
CA GLU A 96 -17.57 7.22 -2.60
C GLU A 96 -17.28 5.73 -2.41
N GLU A 97 -18.08 4.91 -3.09
CA GLU A 97 -18.02 3.45 -3.03
C GLU A 97 -16.63 2.91 -3.39
N ASN A 98 -15.98 3.50 -4.40
CA ASN A 98 -14.66 3.09 -4.88
C ASN A 98 -13.58 3.27 -3.81
N VAL A 99 -13.57 4.41 -3.12
CA VAL A 99 -12.62 4.70 -2.03
C VAL A 99 -12.89 3.75 -0.85
N SER A 100 -14.16 3.52 -0.50
CA SER A 100 -14.53 2.61 0.59
C SER A 100 -14.06 1.18 0.33
N ASN A 101 -14.27 0.70 -0.89
CA ASN A 101 -13.86 -0.63 -1.30
C ASN A 101 -12.34 -0.76 -1.29
N PHE A 102 -11.62 0.21 -1.87
CA PHE A 102 -10.16 0.22 -1.83
C PHE A 102 -9.62 0.21 -0.39
N LEU A 103 -10.19 1.01 0.51
CA LEU A 103 -9.75 1.05 1.91
C LEU A 103 -10.01 -0.26 2.66
N LYS A 104 -11.15 -0.93 2.39
CA LYS A 104 -11.43 -2.26 2.95
C LYS A 104 -10.44 -3.30 2.44
N ASP A 105 -10.11 -3.26 1.14
CA ASP A 105 -9.14 -4.16 0.54
C ASP A 105 -7.73 -3.87 1.06
N LEU A 106 -7.35 -2.60 1.23
CA LEU A 106 -6.08 -2.19 1.82
C LEU A 106 -5.99 -2.65 3.27
N ARG A 107 -7.07 -2.52 4.05
CA ARG A 107 -7.15 -3.02 5.42
C ARG A 107 -6.94 -4.53 5.47
N TYR A 108 -7.58 -5.27 4.56
CA TYR A 108 -7.42 -6.72 4.44
C TYR A 108 -5.98 -7.09 4.08
N LEU A 109 -5.39 -6.44 3.08
CA LEU A 109 -3.99 -6.65 2.68
C LEU A 109 -3.02 -6.34 3.84
N THR A 110 -3.28 -5.27 4.59
CA THR A 110 -2.48 -4.88 5.78
C THR A 110 -2.59 -5.90 6.89
N THR A 111 -3.79 -6.44 7.14
CA THR A 111 -3.99 -7.53 8.10
C THR A 111 -3.16 -8.76 7.71
N GLN A 112 -3.14 -9.10 6.42
CA GLN A 112 -2.33 -10.22 5.93
C GLN A 112 -0.83 -9.95 6.06
N ALA A 113 -0.38 -8.73 5.78
CA ALA A 113 1.01 -8.32 6.00
C ALA A 113 1.41 -8.48 7.47
N TYR A 114 0.50 -8.12 8.39
CA TYR A 114 0.70 -8.30 9.82
C TYR A 114 0.83 -9.78 10.20
N ASP A 115 -0.12 -10.62 9.75
CA ASP A 115 -0.15 -12.05 10.07
C ASP A 115 1.09 -12.79 9.53
N LEU A 116 1.61 -12.34 8.38
CA LEU A 116 2.81 -12.90 7.76
C LEU A 116 4.11 -12.27 8.25
N ASN A 117 4.03 -11.22 9.10
CA ASN A 117 5.17 -10.38 9.50
C ASN A 117 6.00 -9.88 8.30
N ARG A 118 5.31 -9.28 7.32
CA ARG A 118 5.88 -8.81 6.05
C ARG A 118 5.70 -7.30 5.86
N PRO A 119 6.61 -6.65 5.12
CA PRO A 119 6.44 -5.24 4.75
C PRO A 119 5.33 -5.08 3.70
N LEU A 120 4.90 -3.84 3.51
CA LEU A 120 4.10 -3.41 2.36
C LEU A 120 4.87 -2.38 1.55
N ILE A 121 4.69 -2.41 0.24
CA ILE A 121 5.36 -1.49 -0.67
C ILE A 121 4.32 -0.72 -1.45
N PHE A 122 4.36 0.59 -1.32
CA PHE A 122 3.54 1.53 -2.07
C PHE A 122 4.29 1.89 -3.34
N VAL A 123 3.68 1.66 -4.50
CA VAL A 123 4.23 2.01 -5.81
C VAL A 123 3.22 2.95 -6.46
N LEU A 124 3.39 4.26 -6.31
CA LEU A 124 2.40 5.27 -6.72
C LEU A 124 2.77 5.97 -8.04
#